data_AF-A0A1Y2M6N9-F1
#
_entry.id   AF-A0A1Y2M6N9-F1
#
_cell.length_a   1.000
_cell.length_b   1.000
_cell.length_c   1.000
_cell.angle_alpha   90.00
_cell.angle_beta   90.00
_cell.angle_gamma   90.00
#
_symmetry.space_group_name_H-M   'P 1'
#
loop_
_entity.id
_entity.type
_entity.pdbx_description
1 polymer ?
#
loop_
_entity_poly.entity_id
_entity_poly.type
_entity_poly.pdbx_seq_one_letter_code
_entity_poly.pdbx_strand_id
1 'polypeptide(L)'
;MTPSGYGLGQSKHAPGSPARKKPDPPVEPLQAHGIPEEAAPAVHIPAFSTTIATKQQIAALDAAEDVKPPAAELAVEQAAKLEKDVEDHTAGFSKSVASAVEVTRELLRQLRDSTSSTEVVDSLWQELEQLFEPANAAKTALPQFMEKQRDNISLYHSSMMNQTICETQVELDLQHKKLRTQHNLLLEQQEAFQNYRSRTDPSLKELKNIQECVSRLTLEKGNFKTEVDKYKAMLEQEIASKAEDRKTTDALQKELETLITSKKQLEIENETLRKTATDTLGQLKNTEQKLNKDLLKLQIEHRLLIVKYNNQTSEHAGTAARMSEQVKMIEDLTTSVDTLQRQNADLQRRVEKADKLAQANADLSKAKEELQKQLVDLKAVFSTTKDDAESARAEVQVLKENTSKVTTTGTSDKALVQKVKELEEKKKDLEVAIGDWSDLASRSYKKFKDMEPVYNDAEKHRADASQKAAKIIELERQLAAAKDEKSNGVGNAAGADVAYWKNKYETLLSSI
;
A
#
# COMPACT_ATOMS: atom_id res chain seq x y z
N MET A 1 22.66 25.23 37.31
CA MET A 1 24.03 24.67 37.23
C MET A 1 24.41 24.54 35.75
N THR A 2 25.66 24.81 35.42
CA THR A 2 26.31 24.59 34.11
C THR A 2 26.92 23.15 34.07
N PRO A 3 27.61 22.65 33.00
CA PRO A 3 28.02 23.31 31.75
C PRO A 3 27.86 22.49 30.43
N SER A 4 28.36 23.10 29.34
CA SER A 4 29.06 22.48 28.19
C SER A 4 28.31 21.80 27.04
N GLY A 5 28.83 22.06 25.83
CA GLY A 5 28.39 21.50 24.55
C GLY A 5 29.03 22.18 23.32
N TYR A 6 30.35 22.42 23.34
CA TYR A 6 31.06 23.07 22.22
C TYR A 6 31.26 22.12 21.02
N GLY A 7 31.18 22.65 19.80
CA GLY A 7 31.57 21.97 18.55
C GLY A 7 31.99 22.97 17.48
N LEU A 8 33.29 22.98 17.13
CA LEU A 8 33.90 23.95 16.21
C LEU A 8 34.76 23.23 15.16
N GLY A 9 34.63 23.64 13.89
CA GLY A 9 35.44 23.18 12.74
C GLY A 9 34.72 23.57 11.45
N GLN A 10 35.20 24.50 10.61
CA GLN A 10 36.47 24.53 9.86
C GLN A 10 36.70 23.28 8.99
N SER A 11 36.54 23.41 7.68
CA SER A 11 37.71 23.60 6.80
C SER A 11 37.30 24.05 5.38
N LYS A 12 38.28 24.46 4.58
CA LYS A 12 38.16 24.81 3.16
C LYS A 12 38.31 23.56 2.30
N HIS A 13 37.71 23.51 1.10
CA HIS A 13 38.45 23.15 -0.12
C HIS A 13 37.65 23.45 -1.40
N ALA A 14 38.34 24.04 -2.37
CA ALA A 14 38.03 24.05 -3.81
C ALA A 14 39.17 23.24 -4.51
N PRO A 15 39.17 22.98 -5.84
CA PRO A 15 38.25 23.43 -6.91
C PRO A 15 37.68 22.27 -7.77
N GLY A 16 36.91 22.58 -8.84
CA GLY A 16 36.39 21.50 -9.71
C GLY A 16 35.55 21.86 -10.95
N SER A 17 35.90 22.88 -11.75
CA SER A 17 35.40 22.95 -13.14
C SER A 17 36.24 22.03 -14.04
N PRO A 18 35.62 21.23 -14.92
CA PRO A 18 35.65 21.64 -16.33
C PRO A 18 34.32 21.42 -17.08
N ALA A 19 34.16 22.17 -18.17
CA ALA A 19 32.98 22.14 -19.04
C ALA A 19 32.80 20.82 -19.80
N ARG A 20 31.55 20.52 -20.20
CA ARG A 20 31.21 20.39 -21.63
C ARG A 20 29.70 20.31 -21.94
N LYS A 21 29.33 20.94 -23.06
CA LYS A 21 28.25 20.61 -24.02
C LYS A 21 26.80 20.51 -23.52
N LYS A 22 25.98 21.44 -24.02
CA LYS A 22 24.59 21.17 -24.44
C LYS A 22 24.49 19.90 -25.30
N PRO A 23 23.30 19.29 -25.34
CA PRO A 23 22.57 19.26 -26.61
C PRO A 23 21.23 20.00 -26.52
N ASP A 24 20.90 20.78 -27.55
CA ASP A 24 19.52 21.24 -27.80
C ASP A 24 18.75 20.11 -28.50
N PRO A 25 17.43 19.95 -28.30
CA PRO A 25 16.65 18.85 -28.88
C PRO A 25 16.17 19.16 -30.32
N PRO A 26 16.13 18.18 -31.24
CA PRO A 26 15.18 18.18 -32.36
C PRO A 26 13.79 17.75 -31.83
N VAL A 27 12.65 18.37 -32.13
CA VAL A 27 12.15 19.03 -33.36
C VAL A 27 11.63 18.03 -34.40
N GLU A 28 10.30 17.84 -34.32
CA GLU A 28 9.35 17.55 -35.41
C GLU A 28 9.24 16.13 -36.03
N PRO A 29 8.09 15.83 -36.70
CA PRO A 29 7.52 14.48 -36.69
C PRO A 29 7.66 13.73 -38.01
N LEU A 30 7.71 12.39 -37.91
CA LEU A 30 7.55 11.53 -39.09
C LEU A 30 6.07 11.34 -39.44
N GLN A 31 5.72 11.87 -40.61
CA GLN A 31 4.42 11.68 -41.26
C GLN A 31 4.21 10.20 -41.62
N ALA A 32 2.96 9.76 -41.63
CA ALA A 32 2.62 8.45 -42.17
C ALA A 32 2.73 8.46 -43.70
N HIS A 33 3.62 7.63 -44.24
CA HIS A 33 3.61 7.20 -45.64
C HIS A 33 3.60 5.67 -45.67
N GLY A 34 2.41 5.10 -45.85
CA GLY A 34 2.22 3.67 -46.06
C GLY A 34 2.12 3.36 -47.55
N ILE A 35 2.59 2.17 -47.93
CA ILE A 35 2.45 1.55 -49.27
C ILE A 35 3.27 2.25 -50.39
N PRO A 36 4.46 1.72 -50.71
CA PRO A 36 4.84 1.40 -52.08
C PRO A 36 4.28 0.02 -52.47
N GLU A 37 3.90 -0.14 -53.74
CA GLU A 37 3.28 -1.35 -54.29
C GLU A 37 4.31 -2.46 -54.59
N GLU A 38 3.86 -3.73 -54.63
CA GLU A 38 4.71 -4.93 -54.71
C GLU A 38 5.30 -5.17 -56.12
N ALA A 39 6.27 -4.34 -56.51
CA ALA A 39 7.00 -4.47 -57.77
C ALA A 39 8.01 -5.63 -57.71
N ALA A 40 7.60 -6.82 -58.17
CA ALA A 40 8.47 -7.98 -58.27
C ALA A 40 9.69 -7.72 -59.19
N PRO A 41 10.93 -8.06 -58.77
CA PRO A 41 12.12 -7.89 -59.60
C PRO A 41 12.15 -8.95 -60.70
N ALA A 42 11.63 -8.61 -61.87
CA ALA A 42 11.84 -9.39 -63.08
C ALA A 42 13.34 -9.46 -63.39
N VAL A 43 13.95 -10.63 -63.17
CA VAL A 43 15.38 -10.88 -63.42
C VAL A 43 15.63 -10.88 -64.93
N HIS A 44 15.81 -9.69 -65.49
CA HIS A 44 16.18 -9.52 -66.88
C HIS A 44 17.63 -9.96 -67.07
N ILE A 45 17.81 -11.24 -67.38
CA ILE A 45 19.10 -11.79 -67.79
C ILE A 45 19.58 -10.97 -68.99
N PRO A 46 20.78 -10.35 -68.94
CA PRO A 46 21.36 -9.72 -70.11
C PRO A 46 21.71 -10.83 -71.10
N ALA A 47 20.99 -10.88 -72.22
CA ALA A 47 21.29 -11.75 -73.34
C ALA A 47 22.57 -11.26 -74.02
N PHE A 48 23.73 -11.64 -73.49
CA PHE A 48 25.02 -11.40 -74.11
C PHE A 48 25.05 -12.11 -75.47
N SER A 49 24.84 -11.33 -76.52
CA SER A 49 25.07 -11.73 -77.91
C SER A 49 26.57 -11.88 -78.15
N THR A 50 27.14 -12.96 -77.61
CA THR A 50 28.50 -13.39 -77.93
C THR A 50 28.49 -13.84 -79.39
N THR A 51 28.78 -12.92 -80.30
CA THR A 51 28.90 -13.16 -81.73
C THR A 51 30.06 -14.12 -81.97
N ILE A 52 29.76 -15.42 -81.99
CA ILE A 52 30.72 -16.46 -82.37
C ILE A 52 31.12 -16.18 -83.82
N ALA A 53 32.37 -15.76 -84.03
CA ALA A 53 32.89 -15.47 -85.35
C ALA A 53 32.81 -16.75 -86.22
N THR A 54 31.93 -16.72 -87.23
CA THR A 54 31.62 -17.88 -88.05
C THR A 54 32.85 -18.36 -88.80
N LYS A 55 33.08 -19.69 -88.86
CA LYS A 55 34.26 -20.34 -89.47
C LYS A 55 34.50 -20.07 -90.98
N GLN A 56 33.73 -19.18 -91.61
CA GLN A 56 33.77 -18.90 -93.06
C GLN A 56 34.89 -17.94 -93.50
N GLN A 57 35.58 -17.24 -92.58
CA GLN A 57 36.63 -16.27 -92.95
C GLN A 57 38.06 -16.84 -93.04
N ILE A 58 38.26 -18.15 -92.80
CA ILE A 58 39.59 -18.80 -92.85
C ILE A 58 39.83 -19.55 -94.19
N ALA A 59 38.79 -19.70 -95.02
CA ALA A 59 38.80 -20.58 -96.20
C ALA A 59 39.19 -19.89 -97.54
N ALA A 60 39.87 -18.74 -97.51
CA ALA A 60 40.00 -17.84 -98.66
C ALA A 60 41.44 -17.34 -98.94
N LEU A 61 42.47 -18.17 -98.72
CA LEU A 61 43.88 -17.75 -98.85
C LEU A 61 44.87 -18.77 -99.43
N ASP A 62 44.44 -19.98 -99.81
CA ASP A 62 45.29 -21.03 -100.41
C ASP A 62 44.78 -21.39 -101.84
N ALA A 63 44.91 -20.48 -102.80
CA ALA A 63 44.35 -20.66 -104.15
C ALA A 63 45.08 -19.91 -105.29
N ALA A 64 46.42 -19.84 -105.27
CA ALA A 64 47.20 -19.24 -106.36
C ALA A 64 48.68 -19.70 -106.39
N GLU A 65 48.94 -21.01 -106.47
CA GLU A 65 50.25 -21.50 -106.93
C GLU A 65 50.15 -22.02 -108.37
N ASP A 66 51.03 -21.47 -109.22
CA ASP A 66 51.14 -21.77 -110.64
C ASP A 66 51.83 -23.13 -110.82
N VAL A 67 51.07 -24.16 -111.21
CA VAL A 67 51.54 -25.55 -111.26
C VAL A 67 52.47 -25.74 -112.46
N LYS A 68 53.72 -25.33 -112.26
CA LYS A 68 54.86 -25.78 -113.07
C LYS A 68 54.91 -27.31 -113.04
N PRO A 69 55.05 -27.99 -114.20
CA PRO A 69 55.22 -29.44 -114.21
C PRO A 69 56.44 -29.82 -113.34
N PRO A 70 56.33 -30.84 -112.47
CA PRO A 70 57.41 -31.23 -111.58
C PRO A 70 58.73 -31.49 -112.33
N ALA A 71 59.86 -31.15 -111.72
CA ALA A 71 61.18 -31.42 -112.29
C ALA A 71 61.40 -32.92 -112.58
N ALA A 72 60.66 -33.81 -111.90
CA ALA A 72 60.61 -35.23 -112.18
C ALA A 72 59.99 -35.56 -113.56
N GLU A 73 58.94 -34.86 -114.00
CA GLU A 73 58.36 -35.04 -115.35
C GLU A 73 59.35 -34.58 -116.43
N LEU A 74 60.01 -33.43 -116.21
CA LEU A 74 61.07 -32.94 -117.10
C LEU A 74 62.25 -33.91 -117.18
N ALA A 75 62.64 -34.54 -116.06
CA ALA A 75 63.69 -35.55 -116.03
C ALA A 75 63.28 -36.85 -116.75
N VAL A 76 62.00 -37.26 -116.66
CA VAL A 76 61.45 -38.40 -117.43
C VAL A 76 61.42 -38.08 -118.93
N GLU A 77 61.02 -36.87 -119.33
CA GLU A 77 61.04 -36.43 -120.73
C GLU A 77 62.47 -36.38 -121.29
N GLN A 78 63.44 -35.90 -120.50
CA GLN A 78 64.87 -35.90 -120.84
C GLN A 78 65.47 -37.32 -120.88
N ALA A 79 64.98 -38.26 -120.06
CA ALA A 79 65.37 -39.66 -120.11
C ALA A 79 64.85 -40.35 -121.37
N ALA A 80 63.57 -40.19 -121.71
CA ALA A 80 62.97 -40.74 -122.93
C ALA A 80 63.62 -40.16 -124.21
N LYS A 81 63.99 -38.88 -124.19
CA LYS A 81 64.77 -38.26 -125.27
C LYS A 81 66.18 -38.85 -125.40
N LEU A 82 66.84 -39.13 -124.27
CA LEU A 82 68.17 -39.75 -124.26
C LEU A 82 68.14 -41.21 -124.73
N GLU A 83 67.09 -41.96 -124.38
CA GLU A 83 66.84 -43.31 -124.87
C GLU A 83 66.72 -43.32 -126.40
N LYS A 84 65.94 -42.37 -126.97
CA LYS A 84 65.85 -42.22 -128.42
C LYS A 84 67.19 -41.81 -129.07
N ASP A 85 67.94 -40.87 -128.48
CA ASP A 85 69.28 -40.51 -128.98
C ASP A 85 70.18 -41.76 -129.06
N VAL A 86 70.05 -42.71 -128.11
CA VAL A 86 70.79 -44.00 -128.13
C VAL A 86 70.30 -44.92 -129.24
N GLU A 87 68.98 -45.07 -129.43
CA GLU A 87 68.43 -45.91 -130.50
C GLU A 87 68.88 -45.41 -131.87
N ASP A 88 68.75 -44.11 -132.14
CA ASP A 88 69.16 -43.49 -133.40
C ASP A 88 70.68 -43.64 -133.65
N HIS A 89 71.53 -43.41 -132.63
CA HIS A 89 72.98 -43.63 -132.75
C HIS A 89 73.36 -45.11 -132.89
N THR A 90 72.67 -46.02 -132.20
CA THR A 90 72.94 -47.47 -132.26
C THR A 90 72.54 -48.02 -133.62
N ALA A 91 71.37 -47.62 -134.15
CA ALA A 91 70.93 -47.97 -135.49
C ALA A 91 71.90 -47.42 -136.56
N GLY A 92 72.36 -46.17 -136.41
CA GLY A 92 73.37 -45.56 -137.26
C GLY A 92 74.69 -46.36 -137.27
N PHE A 93 75.25 -46.62 -136.09
CA PHE A 93 76.49 -47.39 -135.95
C PHE A 93 76.35 -48.82 -136.48
N SER A 94 75.27 -49.55 -136.15
CA SER A 94 75.01 -50.89 -136.66
C SER A 94 74.88 -50.92 -138.18
N LYS A 95 74.22 -49.92 -138.79
CA LYS A 95 74.10 -49.79 -140.25
C LYS A 95 75.45 -49.51 -140.91
N SER A 96 76.25 -48.59 -140.36
CA SER A 96 77.59 -48.29 -140.86
C SER A 96 78.53 -49.51 -140.74
N VAL A 97 78.52 -50.22 -139.62
CA VAL A 97 79.32 -51.44 -139.43
C VAL A 97 78.86 -52.55 -140.37
N ALA A 98 77.54 -52.75 -140.55
CA ALA A 98 77.04 -53.74 -141.50
C ALA A 98 77.48 -53.42 -142.95
N SER A 99 77.28 -52.17 -143.39
CA SER A 99 77.70 -51.70 -144.71
C SER A 99 79.21 -51.87 -144.91
N ALA A 100 80.02 -51.47 -143.93
CA ALA A 100 81.47 -51.57 -144.01
C ALA A 100 81.98 -53.03 -143.93
N VAL A 101 81.25 -53.94 -143.28
CA VAL A 101 81.54 -55.39 -143.29
C VAL A 101 81.19 -56.03 -144.64
N GLU A 102 80.11 -55.60 -145.30
CA GLU A 102 79.81 -56.04 -146.68
C GLU A 102 80.87 -55.52 -147.66
N VAL A 103 81.22 -54.24 -147.58
CA VAL A 103 82.29 -53.63 -148.38
C VAL A 103 83.64 -54.32 -148.12
N THR A 104 84.05 -54.53 -146.86
CA THR A 104 85.29 -55.25 -146.54
C THR A 104 85.30 -56.70 -147.06
N ARG A 105 84.14 -57.36 -147.16
CA ARG A 105 84.04 -58.71 -147.76
C ARG A 105 84.20 -58.68 -149.27
N GLU A 106 83.65 -57.69 -149.95
CA GLU A 106 83.79 -57.55 -151.40
C GLU A 106 85.20 -57.05 -151.77
N LEU A 107 85.81 -56.20 -150.96
CA LEU A 107 87.23 -55.84 -151.01
C LEU A 107 88.15 -57.07 -150.88
N LEU A 108 87.92 -57.93 -149.89
CA LEU A 108 88.66 -59.20 -149.73
C LEU A 108 88.46 -60.18 -150.90
N ARG A 109 87.37 -60.01 -151.67
CA ARG A 109 87.13 -60.74 -152.93
C ARG A 109 87.96 -60.16 -154.06
N GLN A 110 87.89 -58.84 -154.27
CA GLN A 110 88.63 -58.15 -155.33
C GLN A 110 90.15 -58.27 -155.13
N LEU A 111 90.65 -58.22 -153.89
CA LEU A 111 92.06 -58.46 -153.56
C LEU A 111 92.53 -59.87 -153.95
N ARG A 112 91.66 -60.87 -153.79
CA ARG A 112 91.95 -62.27 -154.12
C ARG A 112 92.06 -62.48 -155.64
N ASP A 113 91.33 -61.69 -156.40
CA ASP A 113 91.17 -61.86 -157.85
C ASP A 113 92.09 -60.93 -158.68
N SER A 114 92.69 -59.87 -158.08
CA SER A 114 93.23 -58.71 -158.82
C SER A 114 94.69 -58.29 -158.54
N THR A 115 95.59 -59.21 -158.12
CA THR A 115 96.98 -58.85 -157.73
C THR A 115 97.92 -58.51 -158.91
N SER A 116 97.70 -57.39 -159.61
CA SER A 116 98.75 -56.65 -160.35
C SER A 116 98.40 -55.20 -160.75
N SER A 117 97.47 -54.52 -160.09
CA SER A 117 97.17 -53.09 -160.33
C SER A 117 97.07 -52.29 -159.02
N THR A 118 97.49 -51.02 -159.04
CA THR A 118 97.54 -50.16 -157.86
C THR A 118 96.20 -49.50 -157.51
N GLU A 119 95.31 -49.26 -158.48
CA GLU A 119 94.05 -48.52 -158.27
C GLU A 119 93.11 -49.20 -157.26
N VAL A 120 93.17 -50.53 -157.14
CA VAL A 120 92.40 -51.32 -156.15
C VAL A 120 92.85 -51.02 -154.71
N VAL A 121 94.11 -50.61 -154.51
CA VAL A 121 94.67 -50.28 -153.19
C VAL A 121 94.16 -48.93 -152.70
N ASP A 122 93.88 -48.00 -153.60
CA ASP A 122 93.34 -46.68 -153.25
C ASP A 122 91.84 -46.76 -152.92
N SER A 123 91.05 -47.60 -153.60
CA SER A 123 89.65 -47.86 -153.21
C SER A 123 89.56 -48.63 -151.88
N LEU A 124 90.42 -49.64 -151.67
CA LEU A 124 90.63 -50.30 -150.38
C LEU A 124 90.85 -49.30 -149.24
N TRP A 125 91.72 -48.31 -149.46
CA TRP A 125 92.01 -47.30 -148.46
C TRP A 125 90.79 -46.41 -148.20
N GLN A 126 90.17 -45.87 -149.25
CA GLN A 126 89.03 -44.96 -149.14
C GLN A 126 87.81 -45.60 -148.45
N GLU A 127 87.58 -46.89 -148.69
CA GLU A 127 86.49 -47.65 -148.04
C GLU A 127 86.83 -48.05 -146.59
N LEU A 128 88.11 -48.30 -146.27
CA LEU A 128 88.56 -48.42 -144.89
C LEU A 128 88.42 -47.09 -144.12
N GLU A 129 88.66 -45.96 -144.80
CA GLU A 129 88.48 -44.61 -144.25
C GLU A 129 86.99 -44.31 -143.97
N GLN A 130 86.08 -44.77 -144.85
CA GLN A 130 84.62 -44.78 -144.61
C GLN A 130 84.18 -45.73 -143.48
N LEU A 131 84.98 -46.73 -143.10
CA LEU A 131 84.74 -47.54 -141.90
C LEU A 131 85.22 -46.78 -140.65
N PHE A 132 86.35 -46.08 -140.75
CA PHE A 132 86.92 -45.29 -139.65
C PHE A 132 86.12 -44.01 -139.32
N GLU A 133 85.42 -43.39 -140.27
CA GLU A 133 84.60 -42.21 -139.99
C GLU A 133 83.45 -42.50 -138.98
N PRO A 134 82.54 -43.47 -139.20
CA PRO A 134 81.52 -43.86 -138.22
C PRO A 134 82.08 -44.40 -136.91
N ALA A 135 83.23 -45.10 -136.95
CA ALA A 135 83.90 -45.58 -135.74
C ALA A 135 84.45 -44.41 -134.90
N ASN A 136 85.02 -43.38 -135.54
CA ASN A 136 85.45 -42.16 -134.86
C ASN A 136 84.24 -41.31 -134.39
N ALA A 137 83.14 -41.27 -135.15
CA ALA A 137 81.91 -40.60 -134.72
C ALA A 137 81.27 -41.27 -133.49
N ALA A 138 81.25 -42.62 -133.43
CA ALA A 138 80.82 -43.34 -132.23
C ALA A 138 81.77 -43.08 -131.04
N LYS A 139 83.08 -43.01 -131.29
CA LYS A 139 84.11 -42.71 -130.30
C LYS A 139 84.02 -41.27 -129.74
N THR A 140 83.54 -40.30 -130.52
CA THR A 140 83.28 -38.93 -130.04
C THR A 140 81.90 -38.76 -129.41
N ALA A 141 80.90 -39.53 -129.86
CA ALA A 141 79.55 -39.54 -129.28
C ALA A 141 79.49 -40.25 -127.91
N LEU A 142 80.24 -41.34 -127.70
CA LEU A 142 80.18 -42.11 -126.46
C LEU A 142 80.51 -41.29 -125.18
N PRO A 143 81.55 -40.43 -125.14
CA PRO A 143 81.77 -39.52 -124.02
C PRO A 143 80.59 -38.57 -123.78
N GLN A 144 80.01 -38.00 -124.83
CA GLN A 144 78.86 -37.10 -124.74
C GLN A 144 77.61 -37.83 -124.22
N PHE A 145 77.41 -39.08 -124.61
CA PHE A 145 76.32 -39.92 -124.10
C PHE A 145 76.50 -40.24 -122.61
N MET A 146 77.70 -40.63 -122.19
CA MET A 146 77.99 -40.89 -120.77
C MET A 146 77.89 -39.63 -119.91
N GLU A 147 78.15 -38.46 -120.49
CA GLU A 147 77.91 -37.15 -119.86
C GLU A 147 76.41 -36.86 -119.73
N LYS A 148 75.61 -36.99 -120.81
CA LYS A 148 74.14 -36.89 -120.75
C LYS A 148 73.52 -37.86 -119.73
N GLN A 149 74.02 -39.10 -119.62
CA GLN A 149 73.56 -40.04 -118.58
C GLN A 149 73.91 -39.57 -117.17
N ARG A 150 75.14 -39.10 -116.95
CA ARG A 150 75.56 -38.53 -115.66
C ARG A 150 74.68 -37.35 -115.25
N ASP A 151 74.38 -36.47 -116.20
CA ASP A 151 73.57 -35.27 -115.96
C ASP A 151 72.10 -35.63 -115.71
N ASN A 152 71.50 -36.55 -116.47
CA ASN A 152 70.14 -37.05 -116.20
C ASN A 152 70.04 -37.74 -114.83
N ILE A 153 71.04 -38.53 -114.42
CA ILE A 153 71.09 -39.18 -113.09
C ILE A 153 71.27 -38.13 -111.98
N SER A 154 72.09 -37.11 -112.21
CA SER A 154 72.29 -35.97 -111.30
C SER A 154 71.00 -35.17 -111.12
N LEU A 155 70.29 -34.88 -112.22
CA LEU A 155 68.99 -34.20 -112.22
C LEU A 155 67.92 -35.04 -111.52
N TYR A 156 67.87 -36.36 -111.73
CA TYR A 156 66.96 -37.26 -111.03
C TYR A 156 67.22 -37.27 -109.51
N HIS A 157 68.47 -37.44 -109.07
CA HIS A 157 68.81 -37.41 -107.65
C HIS A 157 68.55 -36.03 -107.02
N SER A 158 68.84 -34.95 -107.74
CA SER A 158 68.51 -33.57 -107.31
C SER A 158 67.00 -33.37 -107.19
N SER A 159 66.21 -33.82 -108.17
CA SER A 159 64.75 -33.74 -108.13
C SER A 159 64.16 -34.56 -106.98
N MET A 160 64.63 -35.79 -106.77
CA MET A 160 64.20 -36.63 -105.64
C MET A 160 64.57 -36.01 -104.30
N MET A 161 65.79 -35.48 -104.15
CA MET A 161 66.23 -34.82 -102.91
C MET A 161 65.43 -33.55 -102.63
N ASN A 162 65.19 -32.73 -103.66
CA ASN A 162 64.34 -31.54 -103.54
C ASN A 162 62.89 -31.92 -103.21
N GLN A 163 62.34 -32.98 -103.80
CA GLN A 163 61.02 -33.49 -103.45
C GLN A 163 60.95 -33.94 -101.99
N THR A 164 61.92 -34.72 -101.49
CA THR A 164 61.97 -35.12 -100.08
C THR A 164 62.13 -33.92 -99.14
N ILE A 165 62.87 -32.87 -99.55
CA ILE A 165 62.97 -31.61 -98.80
C ILE A 165 61.60 -30.89 -98.77
N CYS A 166 60.89 -30.82 -99.89
CA CYS A 166 59.54 -30.24 -99.94
C CYS A 166 58.54 -31.03 -99.09
N GLU A 167 58.52 -32.36 -99.18
CA GLU A 167 57.65 -33.24 -98.39
C GLU A 167 57.92 -33.12 -96.88
N THR A 168 59.19 -33.10 -96.47
CA THR A 168 59.57 -32.94 -95.05
C THR A 168 59.31 -31.52 -94.52
N GLN A 169 59.44 -30.48 -95.36
CA GLN A 169 59.03 -29.11 -95.02
C GLN A 169 57.50 -29.00 -94.84
N VAL A 170 56.71 -29.59 -95.74
CA VAL A 170 55.24 -29.61 -95.65
C VAL A 170 54.76 -30.34 -94.39
N GLU A 171 55.36 -31.48 -94.04
CA GLU A 171 55.05 -32.20 -92.80
C GLU A 171 55.47 -31.39 -91.55
N LEU A 172 56.64 -30.73 -91.58
CA LEU A 172 57.08 -29.85 -90.49
C LEU A 172 56.10 -28.69 -90.27
N ASP A 173 55.65 -28.03 -91.34
CA ASP A 173 54.66 -26.95 -91.25
C ASP A 173 53.27 -27.45 -90.85
N LEU A 174 52.89 -28.68 -91.22
CA LEU A 174 51.67 -29.33 -90.74
C LEU A 174 51.74 -29.60 -89.22
N GLN A 175 52.87 -30.08 -88.69
CA GLN A 175 53.05 -30.25 -87.24
C GLN A 175 53.11 -28.90 -86.51
N HIS A 176 53.73 -27.86 -87.08
CA HIS A 176 53.68 -26.50 -86.53
C HIS A 176 52.25 -25.94 -86.50
N LYS A 177 51.45 -26.14 -87.56
CA LYS A 177 50.04 -25.74 -87.66
C LYS A 177 49.21 -26.45 -86.59
N LYS A 178 49.38 -27.76 -86.44
CA LYS A 178 48.75 -28.60 -85.40
C LYS A 178 49.11 -28.16 -83.99
N LEU A 179 50.39 -27.93 -83.69
CA LEU A 179 50.85 -27.46 -82.38
C LEU A 179 50.26 -26.08 -82.05
N ARG A 180 50.20 -25.17 -83.03
CA ARG A 180 49.57 -23.85 -82.89
C ARG A 180 48.08 -23.96 -82.58
N THR A 181 47.34 -24.83 -83.27
CA THR A 181 45.92 -25.09 -82.98
C THR A 181 45.72 -25.69 -81.58
N GLN A 182 46.57 -26.63 -81.15
CA GLN A 182 46.51 -27.20 -79.80
C GLN A 182 46.82 -26.17 -78.70
N HIS A 183 47.79 -25.28 -78.94
CA HIS A 183 48.11 -24.20 -78.01
C HIS A 183 46.97 -23.18 -77.90
N ASN A 184 46.38 -22.77 -79.03
CA ASN A 184 45.22 -21.88 -79.03
C ASN A 184 44.03 -22.50 -78.26
N LEU A 185 43.72 -23.79 -78.48
CA LEU A 185 42.66 -24.49 -77.75
C LEU A 185 42.92 -24.54 -76.23
N LEU A 186 44.18 -24.69 -75.80
CA LEU A 186 44.55 -24.64 -74.39
C LEU A 186 44.33 -23.24 -73.79
N LEU A 187 44.67 -22.18 -74.53
CA LEU A 187 44.42 -20.79 -74.13
C LEU A 187 42.91 -20.49 -74.06
N GLU A 188 42.13 -20.90 -75.06
CA GLU A 188 40.66 -20.78 -75.07
C GLU A 188 40.02 -21.49 -73.87
N GLN A 189 40.49 -22.69 -73.51
CA GLN A 189 40.02 -23.41 -72.32
C GLN A 189 40.42 -22.72 -71.01
N GLN A 190 41.64 -22.18 -70.92
CA GLN A 190 42.10 -21.43 -69.77
C GLN A 190 41.29 -20.14 -69.59
N GLU A 191 41.02 -19.40 -70.67
CA GLU A 191 40.20 -18.19 -70.65
C GLU A 191 38.74 -18.53 -70.27
N ALA A 192 38.14 -19.57 -70.85
CA ALA A 192 36.82 -20.04 -70.49
C ALA A 192 36.71 -20.41 -69.00
N PHE A 193 37.74 -21.05 -68.42
CA PHE A 193 37.80 -21.35 -67.00
C PHE A 193 37.94 -20.10 -66.12
N GLN A 194 38.77 -19.12 -66.53
CA GLN A 194 38.89 -17.84 -65.82
C GLN A 194 37.60 -17.01 -65.89
N ASN A 195 36.92 -17.00 -67.03
CA ASN A 195 35.63 -16.34 -67.24
C ASN A 195 34.52 -17.03 -66.43
N TYR A 196 34.48 -18.36 -66.39
CA TYR A 196 33.57 -19.12 -65.53
C TYR A 196 33.79 -18.76 -64.05
N ARG A 197 35.04 -18.83 -63.58
CA ARG A 197 35.39 -18.50 -62.19
C ARG A 197 35.03 -17.06 -61.83
N SER A 198 35.34 -16.10 -62.70
CA SER A 198 35.01 -14.68 -62.51
C SER A 198 33.50 -14.42 -62.46
N ARG A 199 32.70 -15.31 -63.05
CA ARG A 199 31.23 -15.29 -62.96
C ARG A 199 30.70 -16.01 -61.71
N THR A 200 31.33 -17.09 -61.24
CA THR A 200 30.87 -17.85 -60.06
C THR A 200 31.31 -17.26 -58.72
N ASP A 201 32.52 -16.72 -58.62
CA ASP A 201 33.07 -16.19 -57.36
C ASP A 201 32.20 -15.06 -56.76
N PRO A 202 31.61 -14.13 -57.56
CA PRO A 202 30.61 -13.16 -57.08
C PRO A 202 29.32 -13.82 -56.56
N SER A 203 28.73 -14.76 -57.30
CA SER A 203 27.50 -15.45 -56.88
C SER A 203 27.70 -16.29 -55.61
N LEU A 204 28.88 -16.90 -55.44
CA LEU A 204 29.23 -17.65 -54.23
C LEU A 204 29.42 -16.72 -53.02
N LYS A 205 29.93 -15.50 -53.23
CA LYS A 205 29.98 -14.44 -52.20
C LYS A 205 28.57 -13.93 -51.85
N GLU A 206 27.72 -13.70 -52.84
CA GLU A 206 26.32 -13.31 -52.65
C GLU A 206 25.54 -14.35 -51.84
N LEU A 207 25.67 -15.64 -52.18
CA LEU A 207 25.02 -16.74 -51.46
C LEU A 207 25.46 -16.78 -49.99
N LYS A 208 26.74 -16.54 -49.69
CA LYS A 208 27.23 -16.39 -48.31
C LYS A 208 26.62 -15.19 -47.58
N ASN A 209 26.54 -14.03 -48.23
CA ASN A 209 25.91 -12.84 -47.65
C ASN A 209 24.41 -13.08 -47.34
N ILE A 210 23.71 -13.79 -48.23
CA ILE A 210 22.30 -14.19 -48.03
C ILE A 210 22.19 -15.17 -46.86
N GLN A 211 23.08 -16.16 -46.75
CA GLN A 211 23.12 -17.11 -45.64
C GLN A 211 23.37 -16.40 -44.29
N GLU A 212 24.27 -15.41 -44.24
CA GLU A 212 24.49 -14.58 -43.05
C GLU A 212 23.25 -13.75 -42.71
N CYS A 213 22.61 -13.12 -43.71
CA CYS A 213 21.39 -12.34 -43.53
C CYS A 213 20.23 -13.19 -42.99
N VAL A 214 20.00 -14.38 -43.55
CA VAL A 214 19.00 -15.35 -43.06
C VAL A 214 19.32 -15.80 -41.63
N SER A 215 20.59 -16.01 -41.31
CA SER A 215 21.02 -16.38 -39.95
C SER A 215 20.73 -15.25 -38.95
N ARG A 216 21.02 -14.00 -39.32
CA ARG A 216 20.74 -12.82 -38.49
C ARG A 216 19.24 -12.61 -38.31
N LEU A 217 18.44 -12.65 -39.38
CA LEU A 217 16.98 -12.56 -39.34
C LEU A 217 16.34 -13.67 -38.50
N THR A 218 16.92 -14.88 -38.50
CA THR A 218 16.45 -15.99 -37.66
C THR A 218 16.69 -15.72 -36.17
N LEU A 219 17.84 -15.13 -35.83
CA LEU A 219 18.17 -14.73 -34.45
C LEU A 219 17.33 -13.52 -34.00
N GLU A 220 17.18 -12.50 -34.85
CA GLU A 220 16.29 -11.35 -34.62
C GLU A 220 14.84 -11.81 -34.36
N LYS A 221 14.31 -12.74 -35.18
CA LYS A 221 12.99 -13.38 -34.98
C LYS A 221 12.89 -14.12 -33.64
N GLY A 222 13.96 -14.77 -33.18
CA GLY A 222 14.04 -15.39 -31.85
C GLY A 222 13.96 -14.36 -30.72
N ASN A 223 14.71 -13.26 -30.85
CA ASN A 223 14.70 -12.15 -29.90
C ASN A 223 13.31 -11.49 -29.81
N PHE A 224 12.70 -11.14 -30.95
CA PHE A 224 11.36 -10.56 -30.99
C PHE A 224 10.30 -11.48 -30.40
N LYS A 225 10.40 -12.81 -30.59
CA LYS A 225 9.49 -13.74 -29.93
C LYS A 225 9.65 -13.68 -28.41
N THR A 226 10.90 -13.74 -27.92
CA THR A 226 11.20 -13.66 -26.48
C THR A 226 10.72 -12.34 -25.86
N GLU A 227 10.80 -11.24 -26.62
CA GLU A 227 10.31 -9.93 -26.22
C GLU A 227 8.77 -9.86 -26.20
N VAL A 228 8.09 -10.44 -27.19
CA VAL A 228 6.61 -10.58 -27.18
C VAL A 228 6.14 -11.45 -26.00
N ASP A 229 6.80 -12.57 -25.73
CA ASP A 229 6.49 -13.44 -24.59
C ASP A 229 6.70 -12.69 -23.25
N LYS A 230 7.73 -11.84 -23.15
CA LYS A 230 7.96 -10.95 -22.00
C LYS A 230 6.88 -9.87 -21.85
N TYR A 231 6.49 -9.18 -22.93
CA TYR A 231 5.41 -8.19 -22.88
C TYR A 231 4.06 -8.82 -22.51
N LYS A 232 3.78 -10.04 -22.99
CA LYS A 232 2.61 -10.83 -22.60
C LYS A 232 2.61 -11.15 -21.10
N ALA A 233 3.73 -11.61 -20.55
CA ALA A 233 3.85 -11.90 -19.12
C ALA A 233 3.64 -10.63 -18.24
N MET A 234 4.20 -9.48 -18.64
CA MET A 234 3.97 -8.22 -17.94
C MET A 234 2.51 -7.74 -18.04
N LEU A 235 1.84 -7.97 -19.17
CA LEU A 235 0.41 -7.66 -19.32
C LEU A 235 -0.48 -8.58 -18.45
N GLU A 236 -0.16 -9.88 -18.37
CA GLU A 236 -0.86 -10.83 -17.49
C GLU A 236 -0.68 -10.47 -16.00
N GLN A 237 0.53 -10.04 -15.61
CA GLN A 237 0.81 -9.52 -14.26
C GLN A 237 0.03 -8.22 -13.95
N GLU A 238 -0.01 -7.29 -14.89
CA GLU A 238 -0.75 -6.01 -14.77
C GLU A 238 -2.27 -6.24 -14.64
N ILE A 239 -2.82 -7.22 -15.38
CA ILE A 239 -4.22 -7.65 -15.26
C ILE A 239 -4.47 -8.29 -13.89
N ALA A 240 -3.54 -9.10 -13.38
CA ALA A 240 -3.65 -9.70 -12.04
C ALA A 240 -3.65 -8.61 -10.94
N SER A 241 -2.70 -7.67 -10.97
CA SER A 241 -2.66 -6.53 -10.02
C SER A 241 -3.98 -5.76 -10.02
N LYS A 242 -4.46 -5.36 -11.21
CA LYS A 242 -5.74 -4.65 -11.36
C LYS A 242 -6.96 -5.44 -10.91
N ALA A 243 -6.89 -6.78 -10.88
CA ALA A 243 -7.93 -7.63 -10.31
C ALA A 243 -7.87 -7.68 -8.77
N GLU A 244 -6.70 -7.44 -8.16
CA GLU A 244 -6.56 -7.31 -6.70
C GLU A 244 -6.92 -5.89 -6.23
N ASP A 245 -6.48 -4.84 -6.95
CA ASP A 245 -6.86 -3.44 -6.70
C ASP A 245 -8.39 -3.24 -6.75
N ARG A 246 -9.09 -4.00 -7.60
CA ARG A 246 -10.56 -4.03 -7.62
C ARG A 246 -11.14 -4.69 -6.38
N LYS A 247 -10.60 -5.84 -5.94
CA LYS A 247 -11.07 -6.51 -4.70
C LYS A 247 -10.88 -5.64 -3.46
N THR A 248 -9.76 -4.91 -3.35
CA THR A 248 -9.51 -4.00 -2.24
C THR A 248 -10.42 -2.78 -2.31
N THR A 249 -10.68 -2.23 -3.50
CA THR A 249 -11.67 -1.17 -3.71
C THR A 249 -13.09 -1.63 -3.32
N ASP A 250 -13.52 -2.81 -3.77
CA ASP A 250 -14.82 -3.41 -3.43
C ASP A 250 -14.97 -3.68 -1.92
N ALA A 251 -13.88 -4.00 -1.22
CA ALA A 251 -13.85 -4.18 0.22
C ALA A 251 -13.98 -2.84 0.96
N LEU A 252 -13.17 -1.84 0.58
CA LEU A 252 -13.22 -0.49 1.14
C LEU A 252 -14.58 0.20 0.89
N GLN A 253 -15.24 -0.07 -0.24
CA GLN A 253 -16.60 0.42 -0.48
C GLN A 253 -17.59 -0.20 0.50
N LYS A 254 -17.52 -1.51 0.79
CA LYS A 254 -18.39 -2.18 1.78
C LYS A 254 -18.13 -1.69 3.21
N GLU A 255 -16.87 -1.43 3.55
CA GLU A 255 -16.52 -0.77 4.83
C GLU A 255 -17.10 0.65 4.91
N LEU A 256 -17.03 1.44 3.84
CA LEU A 256 -17.66 2.75 3.77
C LEU A 256 -19.20 2.69 3.88
N GLU A 257 -19.85 1.73 3.21
CA GLU A 257 -21.29 1.52 3.28
C GLU A 257 -21.75 1.11 4.70
N THR A 258 -21.02 0.22 5.36
CA THR A 258 -21.30 -0.17 6.76
C THR A 258 -21.03 0.96 7.76
N LEU A 259 -19.99 1.79 7.54
CA LEU A 259 -19.78 3.01 8.33
C LEU A 259 -20.90 4.04 8.11
N ILE A 260 -21.42 4.18 6.89
CA ILE A 260 -22.55 5.07 6.58
C ILE A 260 -23.85 4.59 7.25
N THR A 261 -24.14 3.29 7.27
CA THR A 261 -25.32 2.76 7.98
C THR A 261 -25.18 2.87 9.49
N SER A 262 -24.00 2.57 10.05
CA SER A 262 -23.68 2.78 11.46
C SER A 262 -23.83 4.25 11.89
N LYS A 263 -23.33 5.19 11.09
CA LYS A 263 -23.51 6.63 11.33
C LYS A 263 -24.99 7.02 11.38
N LYS A 264 -25.81 6.56 10.41
CA LYS A 264 -27.26 6.85 10.39
C LYS A 264 -27.98 6.29 11.62
N GLN A 265 -27.60 5.11 12.07
CA GLN A 265 -28.13 4.51 13.30
C GLN A 265 -27.79 5.37 14.53
N LEU A 266 -26.53 5.80 14.66
CA LEU A 266 -26.10 6.69 15.75
C LEU A 266 -26.78 8.07 15.69
N GLU A 267 -27.10 8.60 14.50
CA GLU A 267 -27.87 9.84 14.34
C GLU A 267 -29.32 9.68 14.84
N ILE A 268 -29.97 8.55 14.57
CA ILE A 268 -31.32 8.20 15.07
C ILE A 268 -31.31 8.02 16.61
N GLU A 269 -30.30 7.35 17.15
CA GLU A 269 -30.14 7.16 18.60
C GLU A 269 -29.89 8.49 19.32
N ASN A 270 -29.05 9.37 18.77
CA ASN A 270 -28.83 10.72 19.32
C ASN A 270 -30.12 11.55 19.34
N GLU A 271 -30.94 11.51 18.28
CA GLU A 271 -32.20 12.25 18.25
C GLU A 271 -33.25 11.65 19.21
N THR A 272 -33.25 10.34 19.39
CA THR A 272 -34.06 9.64 20.40
C THR A 272 -33.65 10.06 21.82
N LEU A 273 -32.34 10.10 22.12
CA LEU A 273 -31.80 10.56 23.40
C LEU A 273 -32.10 12.05 23.66
N ARG A 274 -31.97 12.91 22.64
CA ARG A 274 -32.36 14.34 22.73
C ARG A 274 -33.83 14.50 23.08
N LYS A 275 -34.72 13.76 22.41
CA LYS A 275 -36.15 13.78 22.69
C LYS A 275 -36.44 13.35 24.13
N THR A 276 -35.83 12.25 24.59
CA THR A 276 -35.96 11.79 25.98
C THR A 276 -35.43 12.81 26.99
N ALA A 277 -34.33 13.50 26.68
CA ALA A 277 -33.81 14.60 27.50
C ALA A 277 -34.75 15.82 27.54
N THR A 278 -35.39 16.19 26.43
CA THR A 278 -36.40 17.27 26.43
C THR A 278 -37.68 16.88 27.16
N ASP A 279 -38.14 15.64 27.01
CA ASP A 279 -39.35 15.14 27.67
C ASP A 279 -39.13 15.07 29.20
N THR A 280 -37.98 14.56 29.66
CA THR A 280 -37.62 14.53 31.09
C THR A 280 -37.37 15.91 31.68
N LEU A 281 -36.76 16.85 30.95
CA LEU A 281 -36.64 18.24 31.38
C LEU A 281 -38.02 18.93 31.48
N GLY A 282 -38.95 18.60 30.57
CA GLY A 282 -40.34 19.03 30.64
C GLY A 282 -41.06 18.48 31.88
N GLN A 283 -40.88 17.19 32.19
CA GLN A 283 -41.39 16.58 33.43
C GLN A 283 -40.82 17.24 34.68
N LEU A 284 -39.50 17.46 34.75
CA LEU A 284 -38.84 18.15 35.87
C LEU A 284 -39.44 19.54 36.08
N LYS A 285 -39.53 20.35 35.02
CA LYS A 285 -40.13 21.70 35.08
C LYS A 285 -41.60 21.67 35.53
N ASN A 286 -42.37 20.67 35.15
CA ASN A 286 -43.75 20.48 35.62
C ASN A 286 -43.80 20.10 37.12
N THR A 287 -42.87 19.26 37.60
CA THR A 287 -42.77 18.94 39.04
C THR A 287 -42.29 20.12 39.87
N GLU A 288 -41.33 20.91 39.37
CA GLU A 288 -40.87 22.16 39.98
C GLU A 288 -42.01 23.17 40.12
N GLN A 289 -42.80 23.39 39.05
CA GLN A 289 -43.98 24.25 39.11
C GLN A 289 -45.05 23.75 40.10
N LYS A 290 -45.19 22.43 40.28
CA LYS A 290 -46.08 21.86 41.29
C LYS A 290 -45.53 22.13 42.70
N LEU A 291 -44.26 21.83 42.95
CA LEU A 291 -43.60 22.07 44.24
C LEU A 291 -43.64 23.56 44.63
N ASN A 292 -43.42 24.48 43.69
CA ASN A 292 -43.54 25.91 43.94
C ASN A 292 -44.98 26.35 44.29
N LYS A 293 -46.01 25.75 43.67
CA LYS A 293 -47.42 25.99 44.07
C LYS A 293 -47.73 25.44 45.45
N ASP A 294 -47.22 24.25 45.79
CA ASP A 294 -47.46 23.63 47.09
C ASP A 294 -46.67 24.32 48.23
N LEU A 295 -45.45 24.82 47.93
CA LEU A 295 -44.67 25.68 48.82
C LEU A 295 -45.39 27.01 49.13
N LEU A 296 -46.00 27.63 48.11
CA LEU A 296 -46.80 28.85 48.31
C LEU A 296 -48.03 28.62 49.20
N LYS A 297 -48.73 27.48 49.07
CA LYS A 297 -49.81 27.08 50.00
C LYS A 297 -49.27 26.97 51.43
N LEU A 298 -48.18 26.24 51.62
CA LEU A 298 -47.57 26.02 52.93
C LEU A 298 -47.11 27.34 53.59
N GLN A 299 -46.61 28.30 52.80
CA GLN A 299 -46.29 29.65 53.28
C GLN A 299 -47.54 30.44 53.70
N ILE A 300 -48.66 30.30 53.00
CA ILE A 300 -49.95 30.93 53.36
C ILE A 300 -50.51 30.30 54.65
N GLU A 301 -50.51 28.97 54.74
CA GLU A 301 -50.94 28.22 55.93
C GLU A 301 -50.08 28.57 57.16
N HIS A 302 -48.75 28.65 56.99
CA HIS A 302 -47.84 29.06 58.05
C HIS A 302 -48.07 30.51 58.51
N ARG A 303 -48.33 31.45 57.59
CA ARG A 303 -48.72 32.83 57.94
C ARG A 303 -50.05 32.87 58.71
N LEU A 304 -51.05 32.10 58.27
CA LEU A 304 -52.34 32.01 58.95
C LEU A 304 -52.20 31.38 60.35
N LEU A 305 -51.32 30.40 60.50
CA LEU A 305 -51.01 29.78 61.79
C LEU A 305 -50.29 30.75 62.75
N ILE A 306 -49.36 31.59 62.25
CA ILE A 306 -48.75 32.68 63.03
C ILE A 306 -49.82 33.67 63.50
N VAL A 307 -50.73 34.11 62.62
CA VAL A 307 -51.83 35.01 62.99
C VAL A 307 -52.72 34.35 64.06
N LYS A 308 -53.03 33.06 63.93
CA LYS A 308 -53.79 32.31 64.94
C LYS A 308 -53.07 32.29 66.29
N TYR A 309 -51.78 31.96 66.33
CA TYR A 309 -51.01 31.94 67.59
C TYR A 309 -50.87 33.33 68.21
N ASN A 310 -50.69 34.39 67.41
CA ASN A 310 -50.66 35.76 67.91
C ASN A 310 -52.02 36.18 68.50
N ASN A 311 -53.12 35.82 67.85
CA ASN A 311 -54.47 36.05 68.37
C ASN A 311 -54.70 35.27 69.68
N GLN A 312 -54.36 33.98 69.74
CA GLN A 312 -54.47 33.19 70.97
C GLN A 312 -53.59 33.74 72.10
N THR A 313 -52.39 34.25 71.78
CA THR A 313 -51.51 34.90 72.77
C THR A 313 -52.15 36.20 73.31
N SER A 314 -52.80 36.97 72.44
CA SER A 314 -53.57 38.17 72.82
C SER A 314 -54.80 37.83 73.67
N GLU A 315 -55.56 36.79 73.30
CA GLU A 315 -56.68 36.27 74.08
C GLU A 315 -56.23 35.78 75.46
N HIS A 316 -55.13 35.03 75.53
CA HIS A 316 -54.55 34.56 76.79
C HIS A 316 -54.07 35.72 77.68
N ALA A 317 -53.39 36.72 77.11
CA ALA A 317 -53.02 37.94 77.83
C ALA A 317 -54.26 38.71 78.34
N GLY A 318 -55.31 38.82 77.51
CA GLY A 318 -56.59 39.43 77.88
C GLY A 318 -57.40 38.63 78.90
N THR A 319 -57.23 37.31 79.00
CA THR A 319 -57.77 36.51 80.12
C THR A 319 -56.93 36.63 81.38
N ALA A 320 -55.60 36.68 81.27
CA ALA A 320 -54.70 36.85 82.41
C ALA A 320 -54.86 38.23 83.07
N ALA A 321 -55.06 39.29 82.27
CA ALA A 321 -55.38 40.63 82.77
C ALA A 321 -56.69 40.63 83.58
N ARG A 322 -57.79 40.10 83.02
CA ARG A 322 -59.07 39.97 83.73
C ARG A 322 -58.99 39.08 84.97
N MET A 323 -58.19 38.02 84.93
CA MET A 323 -57.96 37.16 86.09
C MET A 323 -57.16 37.89 87.18
N SER A 324 -56.19 38.74 86.82
CA SER A 324 -55.47 39.62 87.74
C SER A 324 -56.40 40.67 88.37
N GLU A 325 -57.30 41.28 87.59
CA GLU A 325 -58.35 42.17 88.11
C GLU A 325 -59.29 41.44 89.09
N GLN A 326 -59.69 40.20 88.77
CA GLN A 326 -60.50 39.37 89.67
C GLN A 326 -59.76 38.98 90.95
N VAL A 327 -58.48 38.61 90.87
CA VAL A 327 -57.64 38.33 92.05
C VAL A 327 -57.53 39.57 92.93
N LYS A 328 -57.27 40.75 92.35
CA LYS A 328 -57.25 42.01 93.10
C LYS A 328 -58.60 42.31 93.75
N MET A 329 -59.71 42.12 93.04
CA MET A 329 -61.05 42.29 93.60
C MET A 329 -61.32 41.31 94.76
N ILE A 330 -60.76 40.10 94.71
CA ILE A 330 -60.79 39.12 95.80
C ILE A 330 -59.90 39.56 96.97
N GLU A 331 -58.74 40.17 96.75
CA GLU A 331 -57.89 40.75 97.81
C GLU A 331 -58.57 41.95 98.50
N ASP A 332 -59.18 42.86 97.72
CA ASP A 332 -59.97 43.99 98.23
C ASP A 332 -61.19 43.49 99.05
N LEU A 333 -61.87 42.43 98.60
CA LEU A 333 -62.94 41.78 99.37
C LEU A 333 -62.41 41.05 100.61
N THR A 334 -61.25 40.40 100.54
CA THR A 334 -60.64 39.67 101.66
C THR A 334 -60.23 40.64 102.77
N THR A 335 -59.56 41.75 102.43
CA THR A 335 -59.20 42.79 103.41
C THR A 335 -60.41 43.49 104.01
N SER A 336 -61.51 43.62 103.25
CA SER A 336 -62.81 44.07 103.76
C SER A 336 -63.42 43.08 104.77
N VAL A 337 -63.43 41.77 104.45
CA VAL A 337 -63.87 40.70 105.36
C VAL A 337 -63.03 40.68 106.65
N ASP A 338 -61.70 40.76 106.53
CA ASP A 338 -60.77 40.84 107.65
C ASP A 338 -61.09 42.03 108.58
N THR A 339 -61.46 43.17 107.98
CA THR A 339 -61.83 44.39 108.70
C THR A 339 -63.17 44.24 109.42
N LEU A 340 -64.19 43.68 108.75
CA LEU A 340 -65.49 43.35 109.34
C LEU A 340 -65.35 42.32 110.47
N GLN A 341 -64.46 41.34 110.32
CA GLN A 341 -64.22 40.29 111.31
C GLN A 341 -63.53 40.84 112.57
N ARG A 342 -62.60 41.82 112.42
CA ARG A 342 -62.06 42.60 113.53
C ARG A 342 -63.12 43.47 114.21
N GLN A 343 -64.03 44.09 113.45
CA GLN A 343 -65.14 44.86 114.01
C GLN A 343 -66.11 43.98 114.82
N ASN A 344 -66.47 42.80 114.31
CA ASN A 344 -67.27 41.82 115.05
C ASN A 344 -66.57 41.37 116.34
N ALA A 345 -65.25 41.15 116.32
CA ALA A 345 -64.49 40.81 117.52
C ALA A 345 -64.50 41.94 118.58
N ASP A 346 -64.48 43.21 118.18
CA ASP A 346 -64.62 44.33 119.13
C ASP A 346 -66.05 44.47 119.66
N LEU A 347 -67.07 44.31 118.79
CA LEU A 347 -68.47 44.29 119.21
C LEU A 347 -68.75 43.15 120.21
N GLN A 348 -68.20 41.95 119.97
CA GLN A 348 -68.39 40.80 120.86
C GLN A 348 -67.72 41.03 122.23
N ARG A 349 -66.54 41.66 122.28
CA ARG A 349 -65.93 42.14 123.54
C ARG A 349 -66.77 43.20 124.25
N ARG A 350 -67.47 44.08 123.51
CA ARG A 350 -68.40 45.06 124.10
C ARG A 350 -69.63 44.39 124.68
N VAL A 351 -70.17 43.33 124.04
CA VAL A 351 -71.26 42.52 124.58
C VAL A 351 -70.81 41.82 125.87
N GLU A 352 -69.67 41.11 125.87
CA GLU A 352 -69.14 40.51 127.10
C GLU A 352 -68.93 41.53 128.24
N LYS A 353 -68.53 42.75 127.91
CA LYS A 353 -68.36 43.84 128.88
C LYS A 353 -69.71 44.37 129.38
N ALA A 354 -70.74 44.40 128.53
CA ALA A 354 -72.11 44.72 128.92
C ALA A 354 -72.71 43.65 129.84
N ASP A 355 -72.49 42.36 129.55
CA ASP A 355 -72.93 41.25 130.41
C ASP A 355 -72.27 41.31 131.79
N LYS A 356 -70.95 41.55 131.83
CA LYS A 356 -70.19 41.75 133.08
C LYS A 356 -70.69 42.96 133.89
N LEU A 357 -71.13 44.03 133.22
CA LEU A 357 -71.75 45.19 133.87
C LEU A 357 -73.19 44.91 134.34
N ALA A 358 -73.99 44.18 133.57
CA ALA A 358 -75.33 43.76 133.94
C ALA A 358 -75.31 42.84 135.17
N GLN A 359 -74.37 41.90 135.22
CA GLN A 359 -74.18 41.02 136.37
C GLN A 359 -73.70 41.78 137.61
N ALA A 360 -72.73 42.69 137.48
CA ALA A 360 -72.32 43.56 138.58
C ALA A 360 -73.49 44.43 139.10
N ASN A 361 -74.40 44.88 138.23
CA ASN A 361 -75.58 45.65 138.63
C ASN A 361 -76.65 44.77 139.32
N ALA A 362 -76.79 43.50 138.94
CA ALA A 362 -77.64 42.53 139.63
C ALA A 362 -77.11 42.18 141.03
N ASP A 363 -75.80 42.02 141.17
CA ASP A 363 -75.15 41.81 142.47
C ASP A 363 -75.23 43.07 143.36
N LEU A 364 -75.14 44.27 142.78
CA LEU A 364 -75.40 45.52 143.49
C LEU A 364 -76.86 45.62 143.98
N SER A 365 -77.83 45.14 143.19
CA SER A 365 -79.24 45.08 143.59
C SER A 365 -79.46 44.12 144.76
N LYS A 366 -78.83 42.94 144.76
CA LYS A 366 -78.84 42.02 145.91
C LYS A 366 -78.20 42.63 147.15
N ALA A 367 -77.06 43.30 147.00
CA ALA A 367 -76.40 43.99 148.12
C ALA A 367 -77.28 45.09 148.73
N LYS A 368 -78.07 45.79 147.88
CA LYS A 368 -79.08 46.76 148.33
C LYS A 368 -80.23 46.10 149.09
N GLU A 369 -80.76 44.98 148.59
CA GLU A 369 -81.83 44.22 149.29
C GLU A 369 -81.35 43.69 150.65
N GLU A 370 -80.14 43.13 150.74
CA GLU A 370 -79.60 42.62 152.00
C GLU A 370 -79.30 43.75 153.01
N LEU A 371 -78.79 44.90 152.56
CA LEU A 371 -78.66 46.10 153.41
C LEU A 371 -80.02 46.63 153.89
N GLN A 372 -81.04 46.62 153.02
CA GLN A 372 -82.38 47.08 153.35
C GLN A 372 -83.08 46.15 154.35
N LYS A 373 -82.78 44.85 154.31
CA LYS A 373 -83.19 43.84 155.29
C LYS A 373 -82.47 44.00 156.63
N GLN A 374 -81.14 44.18 156.62
CA GLN A 374 -80.36 44.48 157.84
C GLN A 374 -80.85 45.75 158.55
N LEU A 375 -81.34 46.76 157.80
CA LEU A 375 -81.95 47.98 158.35
C LEU A 375 -83.30 47.74 159.05
N VAL A 376 -84.02 46.67 158.71
CA VAL A 376 -85.23 46.24 159.43
C VAL A 376 -84.85 45.46 160.69
N ASP A 377 -83.92 44.52 160.59
CA ASP A 377 -83.49 43.68 161.72
C ASP A 377 -82.83 44.52 162.83
N LEU A 378 -81.95 45.46 162.48
CA LEU A 378 -81.31 46.37 163.44
C LEU A 378 -82.33 47.26 164.19
N LYS A 379 -83.50 47.52 163.58
CA LYS A 379 -84.59 48.30 164.16
C LYS A 379 -85.46 47.49 165.13
N ALA A 380 -85.44 46.16 165.05
CA ALA A 380 -86.13 45.25 165.97
C ALA A 380 -85.27 44.92 167.21
N VAL A 381 -83.95 44.83 167.06
CA VAL A 381 -83.03 44.50 168.17
C VAL A 381 -82.99 45.63 169.22
N PHE A 382 -83.02 46.89 168.81
CA PHE A 382 -82.88 48.04 169.72
C PHE A 382 -84.06 48.21 170.71
N SER A 383 -85.18 47.50 170.52
CA SER A 383 -86.33 47.52 171.44
C SER A 383 -86.42 46.32 172.39
N THR A 384 -85.53 45.33 172.26
CA THR A 384 -85.65 44.02 172.94
C THR A 384 -84.42 43.57 173.72
N THR A 385 -83.24 44.17 173.52
CA THR A 385 -82.02 43.83 174.28
C THR A 385 -81.78 44.79 175.45
N LYS A 386 -82.71 44.82 176.40
CA LYS A 386 -82.59 45.63 177.64
C LYS A 386 -82.24 44.79 178.88
N ASP A 387 -82.76 43.57 178.98
CA ASP A 387 -82.84 42.87 180.28
C ASP A 387 -81.93 41.63 180.39
N ASP A 388 -81.86 40.74 179.39
CA ASP A 388 -81.15 39.45 179.51
C ASP A 388 -79.64 39.52 179.16
N ALA A 389 -78.88 40.19 180.02
CA ALA A 389 -77.42 40.17 180.02
C ALA A 389 -76.82 39.07 180.92
N GLU A 390 -77.38 37.84 180.91
CA GLU A 390 -76.90 36.76 181.79
C GLU A 390 -76.94 35.34 181.15
N SER A 391 -75.94 34.52 181.54
CA SER A 391 -75.69 33.12 181.13
C SER A 391 -75.12 32.84 179.71
N ALA A 392 -74.03 32.04 179.67
CA ALA A 392 -73.39 31.39 178.51
C ALA A 392 -73.20 32.25 177.22
N ARG A 393 -72.06 32.91 176.96
CA ARG A 393 -70.66 32.66 177.37
C ARG A 393 -70.12 31.24 177.04
N ALA A 394 -69.77 31.00 175.78
CA ALA A 394 -68.60 30.18 175.40
C ALA A 394 -68.17 30.46 173.95
N GLU A 395 -66.87 30.76 173.82
CA GLU A 395 -66.04 31.00 172.62
C GLU A 395 -66.38 30.16 171.37
N VAL A 396 -66.55 30.67 170.14
CA VAL A 396 -66.03 31.85 169.37
C VAL A 396 -64.65 31.65 168.73
N GLN A 397 -64.63 31.66 167.37
CA GLN A 397 -63.47 31.80 166.47
C GLN A 397 -62.44 30.64 166.47
N VAL A 398 -61.74 30.29 165.37
CA VAL A 398 -61.41 31.01 164.11
C VAL A 398 -61.68 30.13 162.86
N LEU A 399 -62.14 30.75 161.76
CA LEU A 399 -62.22 30.17 160.39
C LEU A 399 -60.92 30.54 159.61
N LYS A 400 -60.50 29.89 158.50
CA LYS A 400 -61.32 29.31 157.43
C LYS A 400 -60.52 28.37 156.48
N GLU A 401 -60.89 27.11 156.47
CA GLU A 401 -60.71 26.14 155.37
C GLU A 401 -61.80 26.38 154.27
N ASN A 402 -61.86 25.78 153.06
CA ASN A 402 -60.94 25.04 152.17
C ASN A 402 -61.53 24.98 150.73
N THR A 403 -60.77 24.46 149.74
CA THR A 403 -61.23 23.66 148.55
C THR A 403 -62.40 24.14 147.64
N SER A 404 -62.17 24.46 146.35
CA SER A 404 -62.24 23.55 145.16
C SER A 404 -63.55 23.70 144.31
N LYS A 405 -63.77 23.17 143.08
CA LYS A 405 -63.16 22.09 142.24
C LYS A 405 -63.68 22.15 140.76
N VAL A 406 -63.33 21.16 139.89
CA VAL A 406 -64.10 20.67 138.68
C VAL A 406 -64.11 21.58 137.41
N THR A 407 -64.09 21.19 136.10
CA THR A 407 -63.72 20.03 135.20
C THR A 407 -63.84 20.51 133.70
N THR A 408 -63.45 19.90 132.55
CA THR A 408 -62.46 18.89 132.02
C THR A 408 -62.52 18.85 130.47
N THR A 409 -61.51 18.28 129.77
CA THR A 409 -61.53 17.70 128.38
C THR A 409 -61.83 18.61 127.15
N GLY A 410 -61.41 18.31 125.89
CA GLY A 410 -60.51 17.27 125.37
C GLY A 410 -60.48 17.14 123.80
N THR A 411 -59.33 16.73 123.23
CA THR A 411 -59.05 15.99 121.96
C THR A 411 -59.94 16.10 120.69
N SER A 412 -59.31 16.35 119.52
CA SER A 412 -59.42 15.59 118.22
C SER A 412 -58.61 16.34 117.13
N ASP A 413 -57.52 15.86 116.56
CA ASP A 413 -57.34 14.78 115.56
C ASP A 413 -58.13 14.94 114.24
N LYS A 414 -57.43 15.42 113.19
CA LYS A 414 -57.98 15.59 111.83
C LYS A 414 -56.90 15.54 110.72
N ALA A 415 -55.67 15.14 111.04
CA ALA A 415 -54.50 15.34 110.17
C ALA A 415 -54.11 14.10 109.33
N LEU A 416 -54.51 12.90 109.73
CA LEU A 416 -54.07 11.65 109.08
C LEU A 416 -54.91 11.26 107.85
N VAL A 417 -56.20 11.56 107.83
CA VAL A 417 -57.12 11.16 106.75
C VAL A 417 -56.78 11.82 105.41
N GLN A 418 -56.34 13.09 105.43
CA GLN A 418 -56.03 13.83 104.20
C GLN A 418 -54.76 13.29 103.51
N LYS A 419 -53.80 12.77 104.29
CA LYS A 419 -52.53 12.23 103.79
C LYS A 419 -52.67 10.88 103.08
N VAL A 420 -53.75 10.14 103.33
CA VAL A 420 -54.07 8.89 102.62
C VAL A 420 -54.55 9.18 101.20
N LYS A 421 -55.46 10.16 101.02
CA LYS A 421 -55.95 10.56 99.69
C LYS A 421 -54.83 11.05 98.77
N GLU A 422 -53.92 11.88 99.27
CA GLU A 422 -52.76 12.36 98.50
C GLU A 422 -51.83 11.23 98.03
N LEU A 423 -51.83 10.06 98.69
CA LEU A 423 -51.04 8.90 98.29
C LEU A 423 -51.82 7.99 97.33
N GLU A 424 -53.13 7.91 97.44
CA GLU A 424 -53.98 7.19 96.47
C GLU A 424 -54.02 7.90 95.10
N GLU A 425 -54.09 9.24 95.07
CA GLU A 425 -53.98 10.01 93.81
C GLU A 425 -52.59 9.83 93.18
N LYS A 426 -51.51 9.97 93.96
CA LYS A 426 -50.13 9.73 93.45
C LYS A 426 -49.91 8.30 92.97
N LYS A 427 -50.55 7.29 93.57
CA LYS A 427 -50.53 5.91 93.06
C LYS A 427 -51.21 5.82 91.69
N LYS A 428 -52.37 6.47 91.53
CA LYS A 428 -53.12 6.49 90.28
C LYS A 428 -52.38 7.22 89.16
N ASP A 429 -51.73 8.35 89.46
CA ASP A 429 -50.89 9.08 88.51
C ASP A 429 -49.68 8.25 88.05
N LEU A 430 -49.06 7.49 88.95
CA LEU A 430 -47.97 6.57 88.61
C LEU A 430 -48.44 5.36 87.80
N GLU A 431 -49.65 4.83 88.06
CA GLU A 431 -50.25 3.76 87.25
C GLU A 431 -50.61 4.24 85.83
N VAL A 432 -51.11 5.47 85.68
CA VAL A 432 -51.30 6.12 84.36
C VAL A 432 -49.97 6.34 83.66
N ALA A 433 -48.96 6.86 84.35
CA ALA A 433 -47.63 7.06 83.77
C ALA A 433 -47.00 5.75 83.29
N ILE A 434 -47.08 4.67 84.06
CA ILE A 434 -46.61 3.34 83.63
C ILE A 434 -47.34 2.87 82.36
N GLY A 435 -48.63 3.17 82.24
CA GLY A 435 -49.41 2.98 81.01
C GLY A 435 -48.82 3.78 79.83
N ASP A 436 -48.67 5.09 79.97
CA ASP A 436 -48.14 5.97 78.91
C ASP A 436 -46.71 5.59 78.48
N TRP A 437 -45.83 5.22 79.41
CA TRP A 437 -44.48 4.74 79.11
C TRP A 437 -44.49 3.38 78.38
N SER A 438 -45.39 2.46 78.75
CA SER A 438 -45.59 1.19 78.04
C SER A 438 -46.14 1.40 76.62
N ASP A 439 -47.06 2.34 76.45
CA ASP A 439 -47.64 2.67 75.15
C ASP A 439 -46.62 3.40 74.25
N LEU A 440 -45.79 4.29 74.83
CA LEU A 440 -44.68 4.94 74.13
C LEU A 440 -43.58 3.93 73.73
N ALA A 441 -43.26 2.96 74.57
CA ALA A 441 -42.35 1.86 74.24
C ALA A 441 -42.93 1.00 73.10
N SER A 442 -44.22 0.67 73.16
CA SER A 442 -44.91 -0.12 72.13
C SER A 442 -44.97 0.61 70.78
N ARG A 443 -45.28 1.92 70.79
CA ARG A 443 -45.31 2.76 69.58
C ARG A 443 -43.91 2.97 68.99
N SER A 444 -42.88 3.15 69.82
CA SER A 444 -41.50 3.34 69.34
C SER A 444 -40.87 2.05 68.82
N TYR A 445 -41.09 0.90 69.47
CA TYR A 445 -40.70 -0.41 68.95
C TYR A 445 -41.42 -0.75 67.64
N LYS A 446 -42.73 -0.48 67.55
CA LYS A 446 -43.46 -0.64 66.28
C LYS A 446 -42.88 0.26 65.18
N LYS A 447 -42.64 1.54 65.45
CA LYS A 447 -42.03 2.47 64.47
C LYS A 447 -40.62 2.03 64.05
N PHE A 448 -39.82 1.44 64.95
CA PHE A 448 -38.53 0.83 64.60
C PHE A 448 -38.73 -0.34 63.64
N LYS A 449 -39.65 -1.26 63.93
CA LYS A 449 -39.95 -2.43 63.09
C LYS A 449 -40.55 -2.06 61.73
N ASP A 450 -41.38 -1.02 61.68
CA ASP A 450 -41.92 -0.47 60.43
C ASP A 450 -40.82 0.22 59.58
N MET A 451 -39.72 0.65 60.20
CA MET A 451 -38.53 1.23 59.53
C MET A 451 -37.43 0.20 59.20
N GLU A 452 -37.44 -0.99 59.80
CA GLU A 452 -36.46 -2.07 59.58
C GLU A 452 -36.29 -2.44 58.09
N PRO A 453 -37.35 -2.55 57.26
CA PRO A 453 -37.20 -2.75 55.81
C PRO A 453 -36.47 -1.58 55.12
N VAL A 454 -36.74 -0.34 55.54
CA VAL A 454 -36.15 0.87 54.95
C VAL A 454 -34.66 0.94 55.25
N TYR A 455 -34.22 0.54 56.45
CA TYR A 455 -32.80 0.41 56.77
C TYR A 455 -32.11 -0.71 55.96
N ASN A 456 -32.78 -1.84 55.76
CA ASN A 456 -32.24 -2.95 54.96
C ASN A 456 -32.08 -2.56 53.48
N ASP A 457 -33.06 -1.88 52.87
CA ASP A 457 -32.93 -1.37 51.51
C ASP A 457 -31.89 -0.24 51.40
N ALA A 458 -31.77 0.64 52.40
CA ALA A 458 -30.74 1.68 52.42
C ALA A 458 -29.32 1.08 52.45
N GLU A 459 -29.06 0.06 53.28
CA GLU A 459 -27.74 -0.59 53.36
C GLU A 459 -27.46 -1.44 52.10
N LYS A 460 -28.50 -2.03 51.48
CA LYS A 460 -28.41 -2.69 50.17
C LYS A 460 -28.03 -1.70 49.05
N HIS A 461 -28.61 -0.50 49.03
CA HIS A 461 -28.22 0.57 48.11
C HIS A 461 -26.79 1.06 48.37
N ARG A 462 -26.36 1.10 49.63
CA ARG A 462 -24.98 1.43 50.02
C ARG A 462 -23.97 0.41 49.51
N ALA A 463 -24.29 -0.88 49.61
CA ALA A 463 -23.48 -1.97 49.07
C ALA A 463 -23.37 -1.92 47.53
N ASP A 464 -24.49 -1.71 46.83
CA ASP A 464 -24.54 -1.52 45.37
C ASP A 464 -23.72 -0.30 44.92
N ALA A 465 -23.85 0.84 45.61
CA ALA A 465 -23.03 2.03 45.35
C ALA A 465 -21.54 1.77 45.57
N SER A 466 -21.17 1.01 46.61
CA SER A 466 -19.77 0.62 46.88
C SER A 466 -19.20 -0.30 45.78
N GLN A 467 -19.96 -1.30 45.33
CA GLN A 467 -19.56 -2.16 44.20
C GLN A 467 -19.40 -1.37 42.89
N LYS A 468 -20.30 -0.42 42.62
CA LYS A 468 -20.20 0.47 41.46
C LYS A 468 -18.97 1.37 41.52
N ALA A 469 -18.66 1.95 42.68
CA ALA A 469 -17.44 2.74 42.88
C ALA A 469 -16.16 1.91 42.66
N ALA A 470 -16.10 0.68 43.19
CA ALA A 470 -14.97 -0.22 42.97
C ALA A 470 -14.80 -0.58 41.47
N LYS A 471 -15.91 -0.79 40.75
CA LYS A 471 -15.89 -1.06 39.30
C LYS A 471 -15.46 0.15 38.47
N ILE A 472 -15.80 1.38 38.88
CA ILE A 472 -15.31 2.61 38.24
C ILE A 472 -13.78 2.69 38.38
N ILE A 473 -13.25 2.51 39.58
CA ILE A 473 -11.80 2.56 39.85
C ILE A 473 -11.02 1.53 38.99
N GLU A 474 -11.54 0.31 38.85
CA GLU A 474 -10.90 -0.70 37.99
C GLU A 474 -10.99 -0.36 36.49
N LEU A 475 -12.09 0.23 36.02
CA LEU A 475 -12.21 0.71 34.63
C LEU A 475 -11.29 1.92 34.36
N GLU A 476 -11.12 2.82 35.33
CA GLU A 476 -10.16 3.92 35.26
C GLU A 476 -8.71 3.39 35.20
N ARG A 477 -8.39 2.36 35.99
CA ARG A 477 -7.08 1.68 35.96
C ARG A 477 -6.82 0.99 34.61
N GLN A 478 -7.83 0.35 34.02
CA GLN A 478 -7.74 -0.25 32.68
C GLN A 478 -7.60 0.82 31.58
N LEU A 479 -8.30 1.95 31.69
CA LEU A 479 -8.15 3.10 30.78
C LEU A 479 -6.79 3.79 30.90
N ALA A 480 -6.16 3.78 32.08
CA ALA A 480 -4.79 4.24 32.25
C ALA A 480 -3.80 3.29 31.55
N ALA A 481 -3.87 1.99 31.85
CA ALA A 481 -3.01 0.98 31.21
C ALA A 481 -3.12 0.99 29.67
N ALA A 482 -4.35 1.07 29.13
CA ALA A 482 -4.58 1.13 27.68
C ALA A 482 -4.14 2.46 27.03
N LYS A 483 -3.93 3.53 27.81
CA LYS A 483 -3.25 4.75 27.34
C LYS A 483 -1.74 4.57 27.34
N ASP A 484 -1.17 3.97 28.38
CA ASP A 484 0.27 3.76 28.51
C ASP A 484 0.80 2.76 27.46
N GLU A 485 0.04 1.71 27.15
CA GLU A 485 0.34 0.78 26.03
C GLU A 485 0.36 1.50 24.68
N LYS A 486 -0.58 2.44 24.44
CA LYS A 486 -0.58 3.26 23.21
C LYS A 486 0.53 4.31 23.20
N SER A 487 0.89 4.87 24.37
CA SER A 487 1.96 5.85 24.54
C SER A 487 3.33 5.25 24.21
N ASN A 488 3.60 4.03 24.69
CA ASN A 488 4.88 3.35 24.49
C ASN A 488 5.05 2.73 23.09
N GLY A 489 3.98 2.62 22.29
CA GLY A 489 4.02 2.02 20.94
C GLY A 489 4.20 3.01 19.78
N VAL A 490 3.83 4.29 19.95
CA VAL A 490 3.72 5.26 18.83
C VAL A 490 4.51 6.55 19.13
N GLY A 491 5.79 6.38 19.49
CA GLY A 491 6.61 7.42 20.11
C GLY A 491 7.92 7.83 19.40
N ASN A 492 8.11 7.54 18.10
CA ASN A 492 9.22 8.14 17.32
C ASN A 492 9.12 8.05 15.78
N ALA A 493 8.37 7.10 15.21
CA ALA A 493 8.37 6.86 13.75
C ALA A 493 7.86 8.05 12.91
N ALA A 494 6.91 8.83 13.42
CA ALA A 494 6.29 9.94 12.68
C ALA A 494 7.27 11.07 12.30
N GLY A 495 8.36 11.26 13.06
CA GLY A 495 9.41 12.22 12.69
C GLY A 495 10.28 11.72 11.53
N ALA A 496 10.53 10.41 11.47
CA ALA A 496 11.34 9.80 10.43
C ALA A 496 10.63 9.80 9.07
N ASP A 497 9.33 9.51 9.03
CA ASP A 497 8.55 9.53 7.79
C ASP A 497 8.43 10.94 7.21
N VAL A 498 8.12 11.96 8.04
CA VAL A 498 8.07 13.35 7.57
C VAL A 498 9.43 13.82 7.05
N ALA A 499 10.53 13.44 7.70
CA ALA A 499 11.88 13.73 7.20
C ALA A 499 12.20 12.98 5.89
N TYR A 500 11.78 11.71 5.76
CA TYR A 500 11.95 10.91 4.55
C TYR A 500 11.18 11.50 3.36
N TRP A 501 9.89 11.76 3.52
CA TRP A 501 9.06 12.35 2.46
C TRP A 501 9.49 13.77 2.11
N LYS A 502 9.88 14.58 3.10
CA LYS A 502 10.45 15.92 2.84
C LYS A 502 11.73 15.83 2.01
N ASN A 503 12.71 15.02 2.42
CA ASN A 503 13.98 14.86 1.70
C ASN A 503 13.75 14.31 0.27
N LYS A 504 12.80 13.38 0.11
CA LYS A 504 12.40 12.83 -1.19
C LYS A 504 11.75 13.86 -2.11
N TYR A 505 10.91 14.75 -1.57
CA TYR A 505 10.36 15.89 -2.30
C TYR A 505 11.40 16.97 -2.62
N GLU A 506 12.30 17.30 -1.69
CA GLU A 506 13.40 18.25 -1.93
C GLU A 506 14.39 17.70 -2.97
N THR A 507 14.65 16.38 -2.98
CA THR A 507 15.43 15.71 -4.02
C THR A 507 14.73 15.78 -5.39
N LEU A 508 13.42 15.52 -5.45
CA LEU A 508 12.63 15.64 -6.68
C LEU A 508 12.60 17.08 -7.22
N LEU A 509 12.36 18.06 -6.35
CA LEU A 509 12.37 19.49 -6.70
C LEU A 509 13.77 20.01 -7.07
N SER A 510 14.84 19.32 -6.65
CA SER A 510 16.22 19.59 -7.07
C SER A 510 16.63 18.83 -8.35
N SER A 511 15.70 18.09 -8.97
CA SER A 511 15.91 17.34 -10.22
C SER A 511 15.10 17.88 -11.41
N ILE A 512 14.46 19.05 -11.22
CA ILE A 512 13.67 19.81 -12.19
C ILE A 512 14.36 21.17 -12.40
#